data_AF-A0A316Y9R1-F1
#
_entry.id   AF-A0A316Y9R1-F1
#
_cell.length_a   1.000
_cell.length_b   1.000
_cell.length_c   1.000
_cell.angle_alpha   90.00
_cell.angle_beta   90.00
_cell.angle_gamma   90.00
#
_symmetry.space_group_name_H-M   'P 1'
#
loop_
_entity.id
_entity.type
_entity.pdbx_description
1 polymer ?
#
loop_
_entity_poly.entity_id
_entity_poly.type
_entity_poly.pdbx_seq_one_letter_code
_entity_poly.pdbx_strand_id
1 'polypeptide(L)'
;MGELLDKPRTQVVQYPASGMRREDWTQTAISTSDLFKHSSRLDRSSRVSHALRSLGHAESQHYGASQDVNSKYFEFGQAYADLIVSSATSSLDYVASKAFHDEAYPVLLRILQNQRSEPANYAGLRKRAERARKFFIIAHLFGISILERAELINVTKIDTITFAMLSSIMANHMDMVQQIKQIH
;
A
#
# COMPACT_ATOMS: atom_id res chain seq x y z
N MET A 1 13.70 60.10 -3.08
CA MET A 1 12.49 60.04 -2.23
C MET A 1 11.45 59.29 -3.06
N GLY A 2 11.28 57.97 -3.01
CA GLY A 2 11.26 57.04 -1.88
C GLY A 2 9.83 56.49 -1.79
N GLU A 3 9.69 55.16 -1.71
CA GLU A 3 8.46 54.32 -1.61
C GLU A 3 7.92 53.77 -2.95
N LEU A 4 8.29 52.56 -3.42
CA LEU A 4 8.05 51.18 -2.94
C LEU A 4 6.56 50.83 -2.79
N LEU A 5 5.96 50.37 -3.91
CA LEU A 5 4.77 49.51 -3.90
C LEU A 5 5.11 48.19 -4.59
N ASP A 6 5.10 47.15 -3.76
CA ASP A 6 5.42 45.76 -4.06
C ASP A 6 4.41 45.17 -5.05
N LYS A 7 4.90 44.62 -6.17
CA LYS A 7 4.10 43.78 -7.08
C LYS A 7 4.36 42.32 -6.73
N PRO A 8 3.33 41.44 -6.72
CA PRO A 8 3.52 40.03 -6.40
C PRO A 8 4.43 39.36 -7.44
N ARG A 9 5.54 38.77 -6.96
CA ARG A 9 6.45 37.95 -7.76
C ARG A 9 5.70 36.74 -8.32
N THR A 10 5.47 36.75 -9.63
CA THR A 10 5.16 35.55 -10.40
C THR A 10 6.35 34.59 -10.29
N GLN A 11 6.21 33.49 -9.55
CA GLN A 11 7.19 32.42 -9.59
C GLN A 11 7.09 31.73 -10.95
N VAL A 12 8.09 31.96 -11.80
CA VAL A 12 8.35 31.18 -13.00
C VAL A 12 8.75 29.79 -12.53
N VAL A 13 7.87 28.80 -12.76
CA VAL A 13 8.21 27.39 -12.59
C VAL A 13 9.23 27.04 -13.67
N GLN A 14 10.51 27.02 -13.31
CA GLN A 14 11.56 26.47 -14.16
C GLN A 14 11.42 24.94 -14.18
N TYR A 15 11.07 24.40 -15.35
CA TYR A 15 11.25 22.97 -15.61
C TYR A 15 12.75 22.67 -15.71
N PRO A 16 13.28 21.68 -14.97
CA PRO A 16 14.65 21.25 -15.20
C PRO A 16 14.75 20.63 -16.60
N ALA A 17 15.68 21.19 -17.36
CA ALA A 17 16.07 20.72 -18.68
C ALA A 17 16.59 19.28 -18.61
N SER A 18 16.26 18.54 -19.67
CA SER A 18 16.81 17.24 -20.09
C SER A 18 18.22 16.95 -19.53
N GLY A 19 18.31 15.92 -18.69
CA GLY A 19 19.57 15.46 -18.13
C GLY A 19 19.42 14.58 -16.89
N MET A 20 18.51 13.60 -16.88
CA MET A 20 18.53 12.58 -15.84
C MET A 20 19.78 11.70 -16.04
N ARG A 21 20.78 11.87 -15.17
CA ARG A 21 21.92 10.96 -15.09
C ARG A 21 21.41 9.57 -14.72
N ARG A 22 22.06 8.55 -15.28
CA ARG A 22 21.82 7.12 -15.06
C ARG A 22 21.97 6.67 -13.58
N GLU A 23 22.30 7.58 -12.68
CA GLU A 23 22.66 7.34 -11.28
C GLU A 23 21.47 7.50 -10.31
N ASP A 24 20.31 7.98 -10.76
CA ASP A 24 19.13 8.22 -9.90
C ASP A 24 18.21 7.00 -9.68
N TRP A 25 18.52 5.83 -10.26
CA TRP A 25 17.67 4.63 -10.11
C TRP A 25 17.82 3.95 -8.74
N THR A 26 18.80 4.33 -7.93
CA THR A 26 19.09 3.70 -6.64
C THR A 26 18.48 4.44 -5.44
N GLN A 27 17.88 5.62 -5.63
CA GLN A 27 17.30 6.41 -4.54
C GLN A 27 15.79 6.26 -4.33
N THR A 28 15.12 5.37 -5.06
CA THR A 28 13.74 4.93 -4.74
C THR A 28 13.70 3.56 -4.07
N ALA A 29 14.83 3.08 -3.55
CA ALA A 29 14.80 2.14 -2.45
C ALA A 29 14.58 2.95 -1.16
N ILE A 30 13.33 3.33 -0.90
CA ILE A 30 12.94 3.69 0.47
C ILE A 30 13.46 2.55 1.32
N SER A 31 14.42 2.84 2.21
CA SER A 31 14.95 1.94 3.22
C SER A 31 13.76 1.22 3.87
N THR A 32 13.46 0.02 3.40
CA THR A 32 12.32 -0.77 3.87
C THR A 32 12.50 -1.08 5.36
N SER A 33 13.75 -1.05 5.84
CA SER A 33 14.14 -1.12 7.25
C SER A 33 13.58 0.02 8.13
N ASP A 34 13.28 1.21 7.59
CA ASP A 34 12.80 2.34 8.40
C ASP A 34 11.28 2.43 8.52
N LEU A 35 10.53 1.73 7.66
CA LEU A 35 9.05 1.68 7.68
C LEU A 35 8.47 0.83 8.83
N PHE A 36 9.35 0.13 9.55
CA PHE A 36 8.98 -1.01 10.39
C PHE A 36 9.45 -0.87 11.85
N LYS A 37 9.87 0.33 12.27
CA LYS A 37 10.35 0.58 13.65
C LYS A 37 9.23 0.40 14.69
N HIS A 38 9.49 -0.53 15.61
CA HIS A 38 8.85 -0.84 16.90
C HIS A 38 7.50 -0.20 17.24
N SER A 39 6.46 -0.64 16.55
CA SER A 39 5.07 -0.40 16.94
C SER A 39 4.62 -1.44 17.99
N SER A 40 4.18 -0.96 19.16
CA SER A 40 3.59 -1.80 20.21
C SER A 40 2.32 -2.51 19.70
N ARG A 41 1.93 -3.63 20.32
CA ARG A 41 0.72 -4.38 19.92
C ARG A 41 -0.55 -3.52 19.95
N LEU A 42 -0.62 -2.56 20.87
CA LEU A 42 -1.71 -1.59 20.98
C LEU A 42 -1.72 -0.62 19.80
N ASP A 43 -0.54 -0.18 19.36
CA ASP A 43 -0.39 0.72 18.22
C ASP A 43 -0.79 0.03 16.90
N ARG A 44 -0.39 -1.23 16.67
CA ARG A 44 -0.84 -2.02 15.50
C ARG A 44 -2.35 -2.23 15.45
N SER A 45 -2.95 -2.51 16.62
CA SER A 45 -4.40 -2.72 16.74
C SER A 45 -5.18 -1.45 16.42
N SER A 46 -4.68 -0.29 16.84
CA SER A 46 -5.28 1.01 16.51
C SER A 46 -5.11 1.36 15.03
N ARG A 47 -3.92 1.12 14.46
CA ARG A 47 -3.62 1.37 13.04
C ARG A 47 -4.52 0.58 12.10
N VAL A 48 -4.68 -0.74 12.31
CA VAL A 48 -5.50 -1.56 11.42
C VAL A 48 -6.98 -1.17 11.46
N SER A 49 -7.50 -0.85 12.65
CA SER A 49 -8.90 -0.45 12.80
C SER A 49 -9.17 0.94 12.23
N HIS A 50 -8.24 1.88 12.40
CA HIS A 50 -8.32 3.19 11.78
C HIS A 50 -8.31 3.10 10.26
N ALA A 51 -7.40 2.29 9.70
CA ALA A 51 -7.32 2.08 8.26
C ALA A 51 -8.59 1.44 7.69
N LEU A 52 -9.14 0.43 8.37
CA LEU A 52 -10.40 -0.20 7.98
C LEU A 52 -11.59 0.78 8.01
N ARG A 53 -11.68 1.64 9.03
CA ARG A 53 -12.73 2.67 9.13
C ARG A 53 -12.60 3.70 8.00
N SER A 54 -11.37 4.15 7.73
CA SER A 54 -11.07 5.09 6.65
C SER A 54 -11.45 4.51 5.29
N LEU A 55 -11.15 3.22 5.06
CA LEU A 55 -11.60 2.50 3.86
C LEU A 55 -13.12 2.45 3.75
N GLY A 56 -13.84 2.11 4.83
CA GLY A 56 -15.30 2.09 4.82
C GLY A 56 -15.91 3.46 4.46
N HIS A 57 -15.28 4.55 4.91
CA HIS A 57 -15.70 5.90 4.54
C HIS A 57 -15.46 6.20 3.05
N ALA A 58 -14.27 5.91 2.55
CA ALA A 58 -13.93 6.09 1.13
C ALA A 58 -14.87 5.29 0.21
N GLU A 59 -15.15 4.02 0.55
CA GLU A 59 -16.12 3.19 -0.20
C GLU A 59 -17.55 3.75 -0.18
N SER A 60 -17.93 4.46 0.88
CA SER A 60 -19.27 5.07 0.98
C SER A 60 -19.40 6.36 0.16
N GLN A 61 -18.30 7.08 -0.03
CA GLN A 61 -18.26 8.34 -0.78
C GLN A 61 -18.00 8.14 -2.27
N HIS A 62 -17.32 7.05 -2.63
CA HIS A 62 -16.88 6.77 -3.98
C HIS A 62 -17.29 5.36 -4.41
N TYR A 63 -17.80 5.21 -5.62
CA TYR A 63 -18.23 3.91 -6.19
C TYR A 63 -17.08 2.93 -6.53
N GLY A 64 -15.98 2.94 -5.77
CA GLY A 64 -14.92 1.93 -5.86
C GLY A 64 -13.87 2.11 -6.97
N ALA A 65 -13.97 3.17 -7.78
CA ALA A 65 -13.08 3.47 -8.89
C ALA A 65 -12.33 4.81 -8.73
N SER A 66 -12.06 5.24 -7.49
CA SER A 66 -11.30 6.45 -7.20
C SER A 66 -9.90 6.14 -6.67
N GLN A 67 -8.97 7.06 -6.93
CA GLN A 67 -7.64 7.07 -6.33
C GLN A 67 -7.73 6.97 -4.80
N ASP A 68 -8.68 7.68 -4.17
CA ASP A 68 -8.86 7.65 -2.71
C ASP A 68 -9.18 6.23 -2.21
N VAL A 69 -10.10 5.52 -2.86
CA VAL A 69 -10.42 4.13 -2.50
C VAL A 69 -9.20 3.21 -2.67
N ASN A 70 -8.44 3.38 -3.75
CA ASN A 70 -7.21 2.61 -3.98
C ASN A 70 -6.17 2.84 -2.86
N SER A 71 -5.95 4.11 -2.49
CA SER A 71 -5.05 4.48 -1.41
C SER A 71 -5.51 3.91 -0.07
N LYS A 72 -6.82 3.93 0.24
CA LYS A 72 -7.35 3.35 1.48
C LYS A 72 -7.29 1.84 1.51
N TYR A 73 -7.46 1.17 0.37
CA TYR A 73 -7.21 -0.27 0.28
C TYR A 73 -5.74 -0.61 0.52
N PHE A 74 -4.82 0.19 -0.01
CA PHE A 74 -3.39 0.03 0.24
C PHE A 74 -3.03 0.24 1.72
N GLU A 75 -3.48 1.35 2.34
CA GLU A 75 -3.24 1.65 3.75
C GLU A 75 -3.75 0.52 4.67
N PHE A 76 -4.96 0.01 4.39
CA PHE A 76 -5.50 -1.12 5.12
C PHE A 76 -4.70 -2.40 4.87
N GLY A 77 -4.27 -2.65 3.63
CA GLY A 77 -3.44 -3.80 3.28
C GLY A 77 -2.10 -3.82 4.00
N GLN A 78 -1.45 -2.66 4.10
CA GLN A 78 -0.22 -2.48 4.87
C GLN A 78 -0.44 -2.74 6.35
N ALA A 79 -1.43 -2.08 6.97
CA ALA A 79 -1.72 -2.27 8.39
C ALA A 79 -2.13 -3.72 8.70
N TYR A 80 -2.78 -4.40 7.76
CA TYR A 80 -3.17 -5.81 7.87
C TYR A 80 -1.97 -6.75 7.74
N ALA A 81 -1.00 -6.46 6.85
CA ALA A 81 0.26 -7.18 6.77
C ALA A 81 1.06 -7.06 8.07
N ASP A 82 1.14 -5.85 8.64
CA ASP A 82 1.85 -5.53 9.89
C ASP A 82 1.31 -6.28 11.13
N LEU A 83 0.09 -6.83 11.06
CA LEU A 83 -0.48 -7.61 12.17
C LEU A 83 0.33 -8.86 12.48
N ILE A 84 0.80 -9.55 11.44
CA ILE A 84 1.56 -10.80 11.54
C ILE A 84 3.03 -10.55 11.24
N VAL A 85 3.31 -9.73 10.23
CA VAL A 85 4.66 -9.41 9.80
C VAL A 85 5.24 -8.36 10.75
N SER A 86 5.92 -8.83 11.78
CA SER A 86 6.77 -7.99 12.61
C SER A 86 8.11 -7.80 11.90
N SER A 87 8.18 -6.83 11.00
CA SER A 87 9.39 -6.03 10.78
C SER A 87 10.73 -6.79 10.82
N ALA A 88 11.01 -7.66 9.82
CA ALA A 88 12.37 -8.03 9.37
C ALA A 88 12.42 -9.23 8.38
N THR A 89 11.43 -10.13 8.34
CA THR A 89 11.64 -11.44 7.67
C THR A 89 10.48 -12.00 6.84
N SER A 90 9.29 -11.40 6.81
CA SER A 90 8.21 -11.96 6.00
C SER A 90 8.32 -11.49 4.54
N SER A 91 8.56 -12.43 3.64
CA SER A 91 8.57 -12.15 2.20
C SER A 91 7.17 -11.74 1.71
N LEU A 92 7.12 -10.94 0.65
CA LEU A 92 5.88 -10.70 -0.09
C LEU A 92 5.18 -12.02 -0.47
N ASP A 93 5.94 -13.11 -0.68
CA ASP A 93 5.39 -14.45 -0.98
C ASP A 93 4.51 -14.97 0.16
N TYR A 94 4.94 -14.78 1.40
CA TYR A 94 4.13 -15.16 2.55
C TYR A 94 2.86 -14.30 2.60
N VAL A 95 2.97 -12.98 2.40
CA VAL A 95 1.81 -12.07 2.35
C VAL A 95 0.84 -12.43 1.22
N ALA A 96 1.31 -13.02 0.11
CA ALA A 96 0.48 -13.53 -0.99
C ALA A 96 -0.15 -14.90 -0.70
N SER A 97 0.34 -15.63 0.30
CA SER A 97 -0.09 -17.00 0.58
C SER A 97 -1.48 -17.10 1.22
N LYS A 98 -2.16 -18.24 1.05
CA LYS A 98 -3.40 -18.54 1.80
C LYS A 98 -3.14 -18.63 3.30
N ALA A 99 -1.99 -19.17 3.70
CA ALA A 99 -1.61 -19.34 5.11
C ALA A 99 -1.60 -18.02 5.87
N PHE A 100 -1.00 -16.96 5.29
CA PHE A 100 -1.06 -15.62 5.87
C PHE A 100 -2.49 -15.17 6.14
N HIS A 101 -3.42 -15.39 5.21
CA HIS A 101 -4.81 -14.94 5.40
C HIS A 101 -5.51 -15.68 6.53
N ASP A 102 -5.30 -16.99 6.60
CA ASP A 102 -5.90 -17.85 7.60
C ASP A 102 -5.36 -17.53 9.00
N GLU A 103 -4.14 -16.99 9.11
CA GLU A 103 -3.54 -16.51 10.35
C GLU A 103 -3.96 -15.06 10.70
N ALA A 104 -3.86 -14.14 9.74
CA ALA A 104 -4.10 -12.71 9.96
C ALA A 104 -5.58 -12.39 10.17
N TYR A 105 -6.49 -13.07 9.48
CA TYR A 105 -7.92 -12.75 9.53
C TYR A 105 -8.53 -12.96 10.93
N PRO A 106 -8.29 -14.09 11.64
CA PRO A 106 -8.71 -14.24 13.03
C PRO A 106 -8.13 -13.17 13.98
N VAL A 107 -6.89 -12.72 13.75
CA VAL A 107 -6.27 -11.65 14.55
C VAL A 107 -7.00 -10.33 14.35
N LEU A 108 -7.32 -9.98 13.10
CA LEU A 108 -8.15 -8.82 12.77
C LEU A 108 -9.51 -8.88 13.47
N LEU A 109 -10.20 -10.02 13.41
CA LEU A 109 -11.50 -10.18 14.09
C LEU A 109 -11.40 -9.94 15.60
N ARG A 110 -10.38 -10.52 16.25
CA ARG A 110 -10.17 -10.33 17.69
C ARG A 110 -9.92 -8.87 18.05
N ILE A 111 -9.17 -8.14 17.24
CA ILE A 111 -8.93 -6.70 17.43
C ILE A 111 -10.24 -5.93 17.36
N LEU A 112 -11.06 -6.18 16.33
CA LEU A 112 -12.34 -5.51 16.14
C LEU A 112 -13.33 -5.81 17.27
N GLN A 113 -13.38 -7.05 17.75
CA GLN A 113 -14.18 -7.46 18.91
C GLN A 113 -13.74 -6.73 20.19
N ASN A 114 -12.43 -6.67 20.46
CA ASN A 114 -11.89 -5.96 21.62
C ASN A 114 -12.19 -4.46 21.61
N GLN A 115 -12.38 -3.87 20.43
CA GLN A 115 -12.75 -2.47 20.24
C GLN A 115 -14.26 -2.25 20.11
N ARG A 116 -15.08 -3.27 20.42
CA ARG A 116 -16.55 -3.24 20.30
C ARG A 116 -17.02 -2.79 18.91
N SER A 117 -16.23 -3.08 17.89
CA SER A 117 -16.45 -2.70 16.50
C SER A 117 -16.73 -3.95 15.67
N GLU A 118 -17.70 -4.77 16.09
CA GLU A 118 -18.01 -6.00 15.37
C GLU A 118 -18.46 -5.71 13.93
N PRO A 119 -17.92 -6.45 12.94
CA PRO A 119 -18.30 -6.22 11.56
C PRO A 119 -19.74 -6.69 11.32
N ALA A 120 -20.57 -5.82 10.76
CA ALA A 120 -21.93 -6.18 10.35
C ALA A 120 -21.97 -7.30 9.27
N ASN A 121 -20.86 -7.52 8.55
CA ASN A 121 -20.75 -8.55 7.53
C ASN A 121 -19.33 -9.15 7.51
N TYR A 122 -19.19 -10.34 8.09
CA TYR A 122 -17.93 -11.10 8.14
C TYR A 122 -17.42 -11.48 6.74
N ALA A 123 -18.29 -11.94 5.84
CA ALA A 123 -17.88 -12.31 4.48
C ALA A 123 -17.36 -11.09 3.70
N GLY A 124 -18.02 -9.94 3.86
CA GLY A 124 -17.61 -8.67 3.29
C GLY A 124 -16.26 -8.18 3.83
N LEU A 125 -16.05 -8.27 5.15
CA LEU A 125 -14.76 -7.94 5.77
C LEU A 125 -13.63 -8.84 5.26
N ARG A 126 -13.87 -10.16 5.15
CA ARG A 126 -12.89 -11.10 4.62
C ARG A 126 -12.49 -10.74 3.19
N LYS A 127 -13.45 -10.44 2.32
CA LYS A 127 -13.19 -10.00 0.95
C LYS A 127 -12.41 -8.68 0.90
N ARG A 128 -12.75 -7.70 1.75
CA ARG A 128 -11.98 -6.45 1.84
C ARG A 128 -10.54 -6.69 2.26
N ALA A 129 -10.31 -7.53 3.26
CA ALA A 129 -8.98 -7.89 3.71
C ALA A 129 -8.18 -8.61 2.61
N GLU A 130 -8.83 -9.46 1.81
CA GLU A 130 -8.21 -10.08 0.63
C GLU A 130 -7.81 -9.04 -0.43
N ARG A 131 -8.73 -8.15 -0.82
CA ARG A 131 -8.45 -7.08 -1.80
C ARG A 131 -7.32 -6.17 -1.31
N ALA A 132 -7.38 -5.74 -0.05
CA ALA A 132 -6.38 -4.88 0.56
C ALA A 132 -4.97 -5.50 0.48
N ARG A 133 -4.84 -6.81 0.68
CA ARG A 133 -3.57 -7.52 0.47
C ARG A 133 -3.08 -7.44 -0.97
N LYS A 134 -3.97 -7.61 -1.96
CA LYS A 134 -3.60 -7.50 -3.38
C LYS A 134 -3.12 -6.09 -3.72
N PHE A 135 -3.82 -5.06 -3.23
CA PHE A 135 -3.38 -3.66 -3.37
C PHE A 135 -2.00 -3.42 -2.73
N PHE A 136 -1.77 -3.93 -1.52
CA PHE A 136 -0.49 -3.87 -0.85
C PHE A 136 0.64 -4.50 -1.67
N ILE A 137 0.43 -5.72 -2.18
CA ILE A 137 1.40 -6.45 -3.01
C ILE A 137 1.70 -5.69 -4.30
N ILE A 138 0.67 -5.23 -5.02
CA ILE A 138 0.84 -4.51 -6.29
C ILE A 138 1.60 -3.20 -6.09
N ALA A 139 1.25 -2.42 -5.07
CA ALA A 139 1.97 -1.18 -4.75
C ALA A 139 3.43 -1.45 -4.34
N HIS A 140 3.73 -2.59 -3.72
CA HIS A 140 5.12 -2.99 -3.43
C HIS A 140 5.90 -3.36 -4.69
N LEU A 141 5.26 -3.99 -5.68
CA LEU A 141 5.91 -4.42 -6.91
C LEU A 141 6.11 -3.29 -7.93
N PHE A 142 5.12 -2.40 -8.05
CA PHE A 142 5.09 -1.37 -9.09
C PHE A 142 5.26 0.05 -8.55
N GLY A 143 5.43 0.20 -7.24
CA GLY A 143 5.52 1.49 -6.54
C GLY A 143 4.15 2.10 -6.23
N ILE A 144 4.09 2.98 -5.22
CA ILE A 144 2.84 3.59 -4.70
C ILE A 144 2.11 4.42 -5.77
N SER A 145 2.84 4.99 -6.75
CA SER A 145 2.24 5.78 -7.85
C SER A 145 1.21 5.00 -8.70
N ILE A 146 1.24 3.67 -8.68
CA ILE A 146 0.24 2.84 -9.38
C ILE A 146 -1.19 3.05 -8.84
N LEU A 147 -1.33 3.48 -7.58
CA LEU A 147 -2.63 3.70 -6.94
C LEU A 147 -3.36 4.91 -7.52
N GLU A 148 -2.63 5.86 -8.11
CA GLU A 148 -3.18 7.05 -8.79
C GLU A 148 -3.78 6.71 -10.15
N ARG A 149 -3.39 5.58 -10.73
CA ARG A 149 -3.85 5.09 -12.04
C ARG A 149 -5.12 4.27 -11.87
N ALA A 150 -6.24 4.91 -11.50
CA ALA A 150 -7.53 4.25 -11.28
C ALA A 150 -8.06 3.50 -12.52
N GLU A 151 -7.65 3.93 -13.70
CA GLU A 151 -7.88 3.28 -14.98
C GLU A 151 -7.10 1.98 -15.14
N LEU A 152 -6.00 1.77 -14.39
CA LEU A 152 -5.17 0.56 -14.42
C LEU A 152 -5.45 -0.35 -13.22
N ILE A 153 -5.66 0.21 -12.04
CA ILE A 153 -5.92 -0.52 -10.80
C ILE A 153 -7.16 0.08 -10.12
N ASN A 154 -8.16 -0.75 -9.90
CA ASN A 154 -9.35 -0.44 -9.10
C ASN A 154 -9.94 -1.74 -8.54
N VAL A 155 -10.98 -1.65 -7.73
CA VAL A 155 -11.58 -2.81 -7.06
C VAL A 155 -11.97 -3.92 -8.04
N THR A 156 -12.61 -3.57 -9.16
CA THR A 156 -13.04 -4.55 -10.18
C THR A 156 -11.85 -5.28 -10.78
N LYS A 157 -10.78 -4.56 -11.12
CA LYS A 157 -9.56 -5.16 -11.67
C LYS A 157 -8.85 -6.03 -10.65
N ILE A 158 -8.79 -5.58 -9.39
CA ILE A 158 -8.18 -6.33 -8.29
C ILE A 158 -8.92 -7.64 -8.00
N ASP A 159 -10.25 -7.65 -8.16
CA ASP A 159 -11.03 -8.88 -8.00
C ASP A 159 -10.70 -9.93 -9.07
N THR A 160 -10.29 -9.51 -10.28
CA THR A 160 -9.85 -10.44 -11.33
C THR A 160 -8.44 -10.98 -11.13
N ILE A 161 -7.61 -10.30 -10.33
CA ILE A 161 -6.24 -10.71 -10.06
C ILE A 161 -6.26 -11.82 -9.00
N THR A 162 -5.73 -12.99 -9.36
CA THR A 162 -5.56 -14.11 -8.43
C THR A 162 -4.21 -14.00 -7.70
N PHE A 163 -4.10 -14.61 -6.51
CA PHE A 163 -2.80 -14.69 -5.84
C PHE A 163 -1.78 -15.51 -6.62
N ALA A 164 -2.20 -16.51 -7.41
CA ALA A 164 -1.31 -17.26 -8.30
C ALA A 164 -0.67 -16.35 -9.36
N MET A 165 -1.45 -15.43 -9.95
CA MET A 165 -0.91 -14.43 -10.88
C MET A 165 0.08 -13.50 -10.18
N LEU A 166 -0.25 -13.02 -8.97
CA LEU A 166 0.66 -12.18 -8.19
C LEU A 166 1.97 -12.90 -7.87
N SER A 167 1.92 -14.16 -7.43
CA SER A 167 3.11 -14.97 -7.16
C SER A 167 3.98 -15.14 -8.40
N SER A 168 3.39 -15.35 -9.58
CA SER A 168 4.15 -15.43 -10.84
C SER A 168 4.83 -14.11 -11.19
N ILE A 169 4.13 -12.98 -11.04
CA ILE A 169 4.71 -11.64 -11.27
C ILE A 169 5.87 -11.39 -10.29
N MET A 170 5.70 -11.76 -9.03
CA MET A 170 6.71 -11.58 -7.98
C MET A 170 7.98 -12.40 -8.27
N ALA A 171 7.84 -13.65 -8.68
CA ALA A 171 8.98 -14.49 -9.06
C ALA A 171 9.78 -13.84 -10.20
N ASN A 172 9.11 -13.45 -11.28
CA ASN A 172 9.75 -12.79 -12.42
C ASN A 172 10.41 -11.45 -12.03
N HIS A 173 9.76 -10.66 -11.16
CA HIS A 173 10.29 -9.38 -10.70
C HIS A 173 11.56 -9.58 -9.83
N MET A 174 11.57 -10.58 -8.95
CA MET A 174 12.73 -10.90 -8.12
C MET A 174 13.91 -11.42 -8.95
N ASP A 175 13.64 -12.24 -9.97
CA ASP A 175 14.65 -12.73 -10.91
C ASP A 175 15.30 -11.56 -11.67
N MET A 176 14.50 -10.61 -12.18
CA MET A 176 15.02 -9.40 -12.82
C MET A 176 15.89 -8.56 -11.87
N VAL A 177 15.45 -8.36 -10.62
CA VAL A 177 16.23 -7.60 -9.62
C VAL A 177 17.56 -8.29 -9.31
N GLN A 178 17.58 -9.62 -9.20
CA GLN A 178 18.80 -10.37 -8.97
C GLN A 178 19.76 -10.29 -10.17
N GLN A 179 19.25 -10.39 -11.39
CA GLN A 179 20.05 -10.23 -12.61
C GLN A 179 20.69 -8.83 -12.69
N ILE A 180 19.95 -7.76 -12.37
CA ILE A 180 20.49 -6.39 -12.36
C ILE A 180 21.62 -6.25 -11.33
N LYS A 181 21.49 -6.90 -10.16
CA LYS A 181 22.53 -6.91 -9.12
C LYS A 181 23.78 -7.71 -9.47
N GLN A 182 23.71 -8.63 -10.45
CA GLN A 182 24.85 -9.38 -10.94
C GLN A 182 25.62 -8.67 -12.07
N ILE A 183 24.98 -7.69 -12.71
CA ILE A 183 25.56 -6.89 -13.81
C ILE A 183 26.38 -5.70 -13.27
N HIS A 184 26.20 -5.32 -12.00
CA HIS A 184 26.92 -4.25 -11.30
C HIS A 184 27.81 -4.83 -10.20
#